data_AF-A0A453M007-F1
#
_entry.id   AF-A0A453M007-F1
#
_cell.length_a   1.000
_cell.length_b   1.000
_cell.length_c   1.000
_cell.angle_alpha   90.00
_cell.angle_beta   90.00
_cell.angle_gamma   90.00
#
_symmetry.space_group_name_H-M   'P 1'
#
loop_
_entity.id
_entity.type
_entity.pdbx_description
1 polymer ?
#
loop_
_entity_poly.entity_id
_entity_poly.type
_entity_poly.pdbx_seq_one_letter_code
_entity_poly.pdbx_strand_id
1 'polypeptide(L)'
;CFFSGSSPPICRPCEVRTPASGRGSRVELAAVMDEAGSSASAGSAPRGGRPARSGVFYKFTQQDLPAWKPAMTPGYVIAIFLIIGIIFVPVGLICLQASNRVAEIVHRYDIDCVPDAYRSNKQAYIKDSSISKKCIQKVKVQYHMKAPIYVYYELDNFYQNHRRYIKSRSDKQLRHGLQYTDSSCSPIERSNGLPVVPCGLIAWSLFNDTYDFTRGSMGLMVDRKNISWRSDREHKYGKDVYPFNFQNGSLIGGGKLDPDIPVSTSISRLLLVAHAIVYIFT
;
A
#
# COMPACT_ATOMS: atom_id res chain seq x y z
N CYS A 1 -34.62 -21.68 1.81
CA CYS A 1 -34.76 -23.13 2.05
C CYS A 1 -33.40 -23.79 1.86
N PHE A 2 -32.99 -24.60 2.82
CA PHE A 2 -31.71 -25.30 2.88
C PHE A 2 -31.78 -26.67 2.17
N PHE A 3 -30.62 -27.33 2.14
CA PHE A 3 -30.20 -28.62 1.54
C PHE A 3 -29.66 -28.52 0.10
N SER A 4 -28.62 -29.25 -0.35
CA SER A 4 -27.46 -29.99 0.22
C SER A 4 -26.98 -30.93 -0.89
N GLY A 5 -25.65 -31.06 -1.10
CA GLY A 5 -25.00 -32.11 -1.92
C GLY A 5 -25.14 -31.92 -3.44
N SER A 6 -24.26 -32.38 -4.33
CA SER A 6 -22.98 -33.09 -4.25
C SER A 6 -22.51 -33.29 -5.71
N SER A 7 -21.24 -33.02 -6.00
CA SER A 7 -20.46 -33.46 -7.17
C SER A 7 -20.74 -32.82 -8.56
N PRO A 8 -19.68 -32.38 -9.30
CA PRO A 8 -19.79 -31.90 -10.69
C PRO A 8 -19.73 -33.07 -11.71
N PRO A 9 -20.27 -32.90 -12.93
CA PRO A 9 -20.27 -33.96 -13.94
C PRO A 9 -18.89 -34.17 -14.58
N ILE A 10 -18.54 -35.45 -14.73
CA ILE A 10 -17.35 -35.95 -15.41
C ILE A 10 -17.63 -36.00 -16.92
N CYS A 11 -16.94 -35.18 -17.71
CA CYS A 11 -16.93 -35.33 -19.17
C CYS A 11 -15.87 -36.36 -19.57
N ARG A 12 -16.29 -37.43 -20.25
CA ARG A 12 -15.40 -38.43 -20.86
C ARG A 12 -14.71 -37.84 -22.11
N PRO A 13 -13.45 -38.22 -22.42
CA PRO A 13 -12.79 -37.81 -23.65
C PRO A 13 -13.37 -38.53 -24.87
N CYS A 14 -13.58 -37.79 -25.96
CA CYS A 14 -13.87 -38.34 -27.28
C CYS A 14 -12.62 -39.00 -27.86
N GLU A 15 -12.78 -40.24 -28.31
CA GLU A 15 -11.76 -41.06 -28.95
C GLU A 15 -11.52 -40.58 -30.39
N VAL A 16 -10.29 -40.13 -30.69
CA VAL A 16 -9.89 -39.70 -32.03
C VAL A 16 -9.21 -40.88 -32.73
N ARG A 17 -9.88 -41.41 -33.75
CA ARG A 17 -9.37 -42.47 -34.63
C ARG A 17 -8.41 -41.86 -35.66
N THR A 18 -7.13 -42.18 -35.59
CA THR A 18 -6.10 -41.81 -36.58
C THR A 18 -6.16 -42.71 -37.82
N PRO A 19 -5.99 -42.18 -39.04
CA PRO A 19 -5.42 -42.95 -40.15
C PRO A 19 -3.93 -42.65 -40.33
N ALA A 20 -3.25 -43.66 -40.86
CA ALA A 20 -1.81 -43.81 -40.92
C ALA A 20 -1.12 -43.08 -42.09
N SER A 21 0.18 -42.81 -41.86
CA SER A 21 1.32 -42.94 -42.78
C SER A 21 1.38 -42.10 -44.07
N GLY A 22 2.37 -41.22 -44.14
CA GLY A 22 2.91 -40.65 -45.37
C GLY A 22 4.21 -39.88 -45.12
N ARG A 23 5.35 -40.54 -45.37
CA ARG A 23 6.73 -40.08 -45.25
C ARG A 23 7.10 -39.11 -46.39
N GLY A 24 7.89 -38.06 -46.13
CA GLY A 24 8.58 -37.32 -47.19
C GLY A 24 9.06 -35.92 -46.84
N SER A 25 10.35 -35.78 -46.53
CA SER A 25 11.11 -34.52 -46.49
C SER A 25 11.07 -33.78 -47.84
N ARG A 26 11.21 -32.44 -47.84
CA ARG A 26 12.32 -31.68 -48.47
C ARG A 26 12.02 -30.17 -48.53
N VAL A 27 13.08 -29.42 -48.29
CA VAL A 27 13.28 -27.97 -48.39
C VAL A 27 13.33 -27.53 -49.85
N GLU A 28 12.70 -26.42 -50.25
CA GLU A 28 13.30 -25.50 -51.23
C GLU A 28 12.74 -24.08 -51.15
N LEU A 29 13.62 -23.15 -51.50
CA LEU A 29 13.59 -21.69 -51.36
C LEU A 29 13.58 -21.07 -52.78
N ALA A 30 13.13 -19.81 -52.86
CA ALA A 30 13.33 -18.87 -53.99
C ALA A 30 12.45 -19.11 -55.24
N ALA A 31 12.17 -18.14 -56.13
CA ALA A 31 12.09 -16.68 -56.14
C ALA A 31 11.69 -16.30 -57.60
N VAL A 32 11.32 -15.03 -57.84
CA VAL A 32 11.36 -14.29 -59.14
C VAL A 32 10.24 -14.65 -60.15
N MET A 33 9.20 -13.80 -60.30
CA MET A 33 9.00 -12.75 -61.34
C MET A 33 9.13 -13.24 -62.79
N ASP A 34 8.05 -13.11 -63.57
CA ASP A 34 8.09 -12.37 -64.84
C ASP A 34 6.68 -11.98 -65.34
N GLU A 35 6.59 -10.74 -65.80
CA GLU A 35 5.50 -10.22 -66.63
C GLU A 35 5.84 -10.44 -68.11
N ALA A 36 4.84 -10.75 -68.93
CA ALA A 36 4.71 -10.18 -70.28
C ALA A 36 3.31 -10.49 -70.84
N GLY A 37 2.58 -9.43 -71.19
CA GLY A 37 1.26 -9.53 -71.81
C GLY A 37 1.31 -9.77 -73.32
N SER A 38 0.15 -10.09 -73.91
CA SER A 38 -0.24 -9.62 -75.24
C SER A 38 -1.74 -9.82 -75.53
N SER A 39 -2.35 -8.69 -75.95
CA SER A 39 -3.44 -8.47 -76.91
C SER A 39 -4.76 -9.28 -76.91
N ALA A 40 -5.82 -8.57 -76.49
CA ALA A 40 -7.13 -8.32 -77.12
C ALA A 40 -7.88 -9.45 -77.89
N SER A 41 -9.09 -9.79 -77.42
CA SER A 41 -10.37 -9.24 -77.96
C SER A 41 -11.63 -9.91 -77.37
N ALA A 42 -12.74 -9.17 -77.43
CA ALA A 42 -14.15 -9.60 -77.29
C ALA A 42 -14.73 -9.87 -75.88
N GLY A 43 -15.29 -8.80 -75.29
CA GLY A 43 -16.67 -8.76 -74.80
C GLY A 43 -17.14 -9.74 -73.71
N SER A 44 -17.08 -9.32 -72.45
CA SER A 44 -18.20 -9.45 -71.50
C SER A 44 -17.98 -8.54 -70.28
N ALA A 45 -19.05 -7.90 -69.82
CA ALA A 45 -19.04 -6.90 -68.75
C ALA A 45 -18.45 -7.43 -67.42
N PRO A 46 -17.62 -6.65 -66.69
CA PRO A 46 -17.19 -7.06 -65.36
C PRO A 46 -18.32 -6.75 -64.37
N ARG A 47 -18.83 -7.80 -63.71
CA ARG A 47 -19.61 -7.63 -62.48
C ARG A 47 -18.69 -6.95 -61.45
N GLY A 48 -19.14 -5.79 -60.96
CA GLY A 48 -18.40 -4.95 -60.03
C GLY A 48 -17.81 -5.73 -58.86
N GLY A 49 -16.48 -5.71 -58.76
CA GLY A 49 -15.76 -6.14 -57.57
C GLY A 49 -16.03 -5.15 -56.44
N ARG A 50 -16.61 -5.65 -55.35
CA ARG A 50 -16.74 -4.89 -54.09
C ARG A 50 -15.35 -4.42 -53.65
N PRO A 51 -15.20 -3.18 -53.12
CA PRO A 51 -13.91 -2.71 -52.65
C PRO A 51 -13.40 -3.67 -51.58
N ALA A 52 -12.18 -4.16 -51.76
CA ALA A 52 -11.52 -5.04 -50.81
C ALA A 52 -11.54 -4.38 -49.43
N ARG A 53 -12.41 -4.87 -48.53
CA ARG A 53 -12.41 -4.45 -47.13
C ARG A 53 -10.97 -4.61 -46.64
N SER A 54 -10.41 -3.56 -46.03
CA SER A 54 -8.99 -3.53 -45.67
C SER A 54 -8.62 -4.84 -44.96
N GLY A 55 -7.55 -5.48 -45.42
CA GLY A 55 -7.24 -6.87 -45.04
C GLY A 55 -7.15 -7.08 -43.52
N VAL A 56 -6.83 -6.03 -42.77
CA VAL A 56 -6.81 -6.04 -41.30
C VAL A 56 -8.22 -6.10 -40.70
N PHE A 57 -9.17 -5.30 -41.20
CA PHE A 57 -10.55 -5.33 -40.72
C PHE A 57 -11.22 -6.68 -41.05
N TYR A 58 -10.91 -7.24 -42.22
CA TYR A 58 -11.35 -8.58 -42.60
C TYR A 58 -10.79 -9.66 -41.66
N LYS A 59 -9.47 -9.70 -41.44
CA LYS A 59 -8.83 -10.64 -40.50
C LYS A 59 -9.31 -10.47 -39.06
N PHE A 60 -9.58 -9.24 -38.62
CA PHE A 60 -10.18 -8.96 -37.31
C PHE A 60 -11.61 -9.50 -37.21
N THR A 61 -12.47 -9.23 -38.20
CA THR A 61 -13.86 -9.73 -38.21
C THR A 61 -13.95 -11.24 -38.35
N GLN A 62 -12.99 -11.88 -39.03
CA GLN A 62 -12.89 -13.33 -39.17
C GLN A 62 -12.11 -13.99 -38.03
N GLN A 63 -11.59 -13.21 -37.08
CA GLN A 63 -10.79 -13.70 -35.96
C GLN A 63 -9.55 -14.51 -36.40
N ASP A 64 -9.00 -14.18 -37.57
CA ASP A 64 -7.81 -14.81 -38.18
C ASP A 64 -6.59 -13.89 -38.08
N LEU A 65 -6.41 -13.32 -36.90
CA LEU A 65 -5.21 -12.58 -36.54
C LEU A 65 -4.11 -13.57 -36.13
N PRO A 66 -2.84 -13.31 -36.48
CA PRO A 66 -1.74 -14.14 -36.04
C PRO A 66 -1.70 -14.12 -34.51
N ALA A 67 -1.95 -15.28 -33.91
CA ALA A 67 -1.99 -15.44 -32.47
C ALA A 67 -1.03 -16.57 -32.07
N TRP A 68 -0.19 -16.29 -31.08
CA TRP A 68 0.58 -17.33 -30.42
C TRP A 68 -0.35 -18.06 -29.44
N LYS A 69 -0.58 -19.35 -29.68
CA LYS A 69 -1.43 -20.21 -28.86
C LYS A 69 -0.57 -21.29 -28.20
N PRO A 70 0.19 -20.96 -27.14
CA PRO A 70 1.05 -21.94 -26.50
C PRO A 70 0.20 -23.03 -25.83
N ALA A 71 0.43 -24.29 -26.21
CA ALA A 71 -0.14 -25.43 -25.52
C ALA A 71 0.74 -25.75 -24.30
N MET A 72 0.19 -25.56 -23.10
CA MET A 72 0.88 -25.89 -21.85
C MET A 72 0.89 -27.41 -21.65
N THR A 73 1.91 -28.08 -22.17
CA THR A 73 2.12 -29.51 -21.88
C THR A 73 2.68 -29.68 -20.47
N PRO A 74 2.46 -30.83 -19.80
CA PRO A 74 3.00 -31.07 -18.47
C PRO A 74 4.52 -30.85 -18.35
N GLY A 75 5.28 -31.15 -19.40
CA GLY A 75 6.74 -30.92 -19.43
C GLY A 75 7.13 -29.44 -19.36
N TYR A 76 6.45 -28.56 -20.10
CA TYR A 76 6.69 -27.11 -20.03
C TYR A 76 6.36 -26.56 -18.65
N VAL A 77 5.25 -27.03 -18.05
CA VAL A 77 4.82 -26.58 -16.73
C VAL A 77 5.85 -26.97 -15.66
N ILE A 78 6.33 -28.22 -15.68
CA ILE A 78 7.37 -28.69 -14.75
C ILE A 78 8.66 -27.86 -14.90
N ALA A 79 9.09 -27.60 -16.14
CA ALA A 79 10.29 -26.80 -16.39
C ALA A 79 10.16 -25.36 -15.85
N ILE A 80 9.02 -24.71 -16.08
CA ILE A 80 8.77 -23.36 -15.56
C ILE A 80 8.80 -23.35 -14.03
N PHE A 81 8.16 -24.32 -13.37
CA PHE A 81 8.19 -24.40 -11.90
C PHE A 81 9.59 -24.64 -11.36
N LEU A 82 10.40 -25.48 -12.01
CA LEU A 82 11.80 -25.68 -11.61
C LEU A 82 12.63 -24.41 -11.73
N ILE A 83 12.45 -23.65 -12.83
CA ILE A 83 13.15 -22.37 -13.02
C ILE A 83 12.75 -21.37 -11.94
N ILE A 84 11.44 -21.23 -11.66
CA ILE A 84 10.95 -20.35 -10.60
C ILE A 84 11.52 -20.77 -9.24
N GLY A 85 11.54 -22.08 -8.95
CA GLY A 85 12.11 -22.61 -7.71
C GLY A 85 13.60 -22.28 -7.56
N ILE A 86 14.39 -22.50 -8.62
CA ILE A 86 15.83 -22.20 -8.64
C ILE A 86 16.11 -20.71 -8.42
N ILE A 87 15.21 -19.83 -8.85
CA ILE A 87 15.34 -18.37 -8.63
C ILE A 87 14.86 -17.97 -7.23
N PHE A 88 13.72 -18.51 -6.76
CA PHE A 88 13.11 -18.08 -5.51
C PHE A 88 13.80 -18.64 -4.27
N VAL A 89 14.41 -19.83 -4.34
CA VAL A 89 15.17 -20.40 -3.23
C VAL A 89 16.35 -19.51 -2.80
N PRO A 90 17.29 -19.11 -3.67
CA PRO A 90 18.40 -18.24 -3.28
C PRO A 90 17.92 -16.85 -2.85
N VAL A 91 16.92 -16.28 -3.52
CA VAL A 91 16.31 -14.99 -3.10
C VAL A 91 15.72 -15.11 -1.70
N GLY A 92 14.97 -16.18 -1.42
CA GLY A 92 14.40 -16.46 -0.10
C GLY A 92 15.47 -16.62 0.98
N LEU A 93 16.57 -17.33 0.69
CA LEU A 93 17.69 -17.49 1.63
C LEU A 93 18.38 -16.16 1.93
N ILE A 94 18.61 -15.32 0.92
CA ILE A 94 19.19 -13.99 1.09
C ILE A 94 18.26 -13.10 1.94
N CYS A 95 16.96 -13.09 1.64
CA CYS A 95 15.96 -12.33 2.40
C CYS A 95 15.87 -12.79 3.85
N LEU A 96 15.87 -14.11 4.09
CA LEU A 96 15.82 -14.68 5.44
C LEU A 96 17.08 -14.32 6.25
N GLN A 97 18.26 -14.42 5.63
CA GLN A 97 19.51 -14.02 6.27
C GLN A 97 19.52 -12.52 6.59
N ALA A 98 19.02 -11.68 5.67
CA ALA A 98 18.91 -10.24 5.91
C ALA A 98 17.94 -9.93 7.06
N SER A 99 16.81 -10.62 7.13
CA SER A 99 15.80 -10.47 8.19
C SER A 99 16.34 -10.88 9.57
N ASN A 100 17.00 -12.04 9.67
CA ASN A 100 17.55 -12.54 10.95
C ASN A 100 18.70 -11.68 11.52
N ARG A 101 19.29 -10.80 10.72
CA ARG A 101 20.34 -9.86 11.18
C ARG A 101 19.80 -8.61 11.85
N VAL A 102 18.49 -8.35 11.75
CA VAL A 102 17.86 -7.19 12.37
C VAL A 102 17.65 -7.48 13.85
N ALA A 103 18.25 -6.66 14.71
CA ALA A 103 18.01 -6.71 16.15
C ALA A 103 16.82 -5.78 16.48
N GLU A 104 15.76 -6.35 17.05
CA GLU A 104 14.56 -5.64 17.47
C GLU A 104 14.35 -5.81 18.97
N ILE A 105 13.83 -4.77 19.63
CA ILE A 105 13.44 -4.81 21.03
C ILE A 105 12.04 -4.23 21.15
N VAL A 106 11.10 -5.08 21.56
CA VAL A 106 9.71 -4.69 21.83
C VAL A 106 9.52 -4.65 23.35
N HIS A 107 9.04 -3.52 23.86
CA HIS A 107 8.76 -3.35 25.28
C HIS A 107 7.40 -2.69 25.47
N ARG A 108 6.49 -3.41 26.14
CA ARG A 108 5.14 -2.93 26.46
C ARG A 108 5.15 -2.23 27.81
N TYR A 109 4.62 -1.01 27.87
CA TYR A 109 4.61 -0.18 29.08
C TYR A 109 3.20 0.22 29.55
N ASP A 110 2.15 -0.29 28.89
CA ASP A 110 0.75 0.14 29.09
C ASP A 110 0.11 -0.32 30.41
N ILE A 111 0.71 -1.32 31.08
CA ILE A 111 0.29 -1.84 32.39
C ILE A 111 1.27 -1.39 33.47
N ASP A 112 2.57 -1.42 33.18
CA ASP A 112 3.63 -1.13 34.15
C ASP A 112 3.70 0.34 34.54
N CYS A 113 3.27 1.25 33.65
CA CYS A 113 3.24 2.68 33.90
C CYS A 113 1.93 3.19 34.55
N VAL A 114 0.97 2.30 34.81
CA VAL A 114 -0.30 2.63 35.46
C VAL A 114 -0.28 2.09 36.90
N PRO A 115 -0.46 2.93 37.92
CA PRO A 115 -0.53 2.48 39.31
C PRO A 115 -1.65 1.45 39.53
N ASP A 116 -1.46 0.53 40.47
CA ASP A 116 -2.40 -0.57 40.75
C ASP A 116 -3.84 -0.08 40.94
N ALA A 117 -4.02 1.03 41.65
CA ALA A 117 -5.31 1.65 41.95
C ALA A 117 -6.10 2.07 40.69
N TYR A 118 -5.42 2.33 39.56
CA TYR A 118 -6.03 2.82 38.32
C TYR A 118 -6.01 1.80 37.18
N ARG A 119 -5.56 0.55 37.42
CA ARG A 119 -5.51 -0.47 36.36
C ARG A 119 -6.87 -0.80 35.77
N SER A 120 -7.92 -0.80 36.58
CA SER A 120 -9.31 -1.03 36.14
C SER A 120 -9.92 0.20 35.46
N ASN A 121 -9.46 1.41 35.79
CA ASN A 121 -9.94 2.67 35.23
C ASN A 121 -8.77 3.55 34.75
N LYS A 122 -8.12 3.11 33.67
CA LYS A 122 -6.99 3.83 33.05
C LYS A 122 -7.38 5.26 32.62
N GLN A 123 -8.64 5.49 32.25
CA GLN A 123 -9.11 6.81 31.81
C GLN A 123 -9.07 7.84 32.93
N ALA A 124 -9.40 7.46 34.17
CA ALA A 124 -9.32 8.36 35.32
C ALA A 124 -7.87 8.82 35.56
N TYR A 125 -6.92 7.90 35.45
CA TYR A 125 -5.49 8.21 35.57
C TYR A 125 -4.98 9.15 34.47
N ILE A 126 -5.40 8.94 33.22
CA ILE A 126 -4.98 9.78 32.09
C ILE A 126 -5.57 11.20 32.21
N LYS A 127 -6.83 11.32 32.63
CA LYS A 127 -7.54 12.60 32.71
C LYS A 127 -7.11 13.46 33.89
N ASP A 128 -6.72 12.84 35.01
CA ASP A 128 -6.31 13.56 36.21
C ASP A 128 -4.94 14.21 36.00
N SER A 129 -4.89 15.53 35.84
CA SER A 129 -3.64 16.28 35.61
C SER A 129 -2.72 16.37 36.84
N SER A 130 -3.23 16.11 38.05
CA SER A 130 -2.47 16.26 39.31
C SER A 130 -1.42 15.17 39.51
N ILE A 131 -1.64 13.99 38.94
CA ILE A 131 -0.75 12.82 39.11
C ILE A 131 0.41 12.91 38.12
N SER A 132 1.65 12.61 38.53
CA SER A 132 2.75 12.52 37.57
C SER A 132 2.62 11.25 36.70
N LYS A 133 2.73 11.39 35.37
CA LYS A 133 2.70 10.27 34.40
C LYS A 133 4.11 9.84 33.97
N LYS A 134 5.14 10.34 34.66
CA LYS A 134 6.52 9.93 34.39
C LYS A 134 6.71 8.48 34.81
N CYS A 135 7.11 7.66 33.86
CA CYS A 135 7.34 6.23 34.06
C CYS A 135 8.75 5.88 33.60
N ILE A 136 9.50 5.19 34.46
CA ILE A 136 10.88 4.78 34.16
C ILE A 136 10.89 3.27 33.99
N GLN A 137 11.22 2.82 32.79
CA GLN A 137 11.32 1.40 32.45
C GLN A 137 12.77 1.00 32.15
N LYS A 138 13.17 -0.17 32.66
CA LYS A 138 14.49 -0.75 32.41
C LYS A 138 14.38 -1.82 31.34
N VAL A 139 14.92 -1.53 30.16
CA VAL A 139 14.92 -2.46 29.02
C VAL A 139 16.30 -3.09 28.87
N LYS A 140 16.36 -4.42 28.79
CA LYS A 140 17.62 -5.15 28.55
C LYS A 140 17.86 -5.32 27.06
N VAL A 141 18.99 -4.79 26.58
CA VAL A 141 19.45 -4.92 25.20
C VAL A 141 20.31 -6.17 25.08
N GLN A 142 19.77 -7.26 24.51
CA GLN A 142 20.45 -8.55 24.43
C GLN A 142 21.53 -8.60 23.34
N TYR A 143 21.33 -7.84 22.26
CA TYR A 143 22.19 -7.84 21.08
C TYR A 143 22.69 -6.44 20.76
N HIS A 144 23.89 -6.36 20.18
CA HIS A 144 24.44 -5.08 19.75
C HIS A 144 23.65 -4.53 18.55
N MET A 145 23.07 -3.34 18.71
CA MET A 145 22.36 -2.63 17.64
C MET A 145 23.32 -1.69 16.91
N LYS A 146 23.54 -1.95 15.61
CA LYS A 146 24.33 -1.07 14.74
C LYS A 146 23.50 0.15 14.33
N ALA A 147 24.11 1.34 14.37
CA ALA A 147 23.47 2.57 13.91
C ALA A 147 23.14 2.53 12.39
N PRO A 148 22.07 3.19 11.92
CA PRO A 148 21.11 4.00 12.68
C PRO A 148 20.08 3.15 13.44
N ILE A 149 19.71 3.59 14.66
CA ILE A 149 18.68 2.96 15.49
C ILE A 149 17.40 3.76 15.36
N TYR A 150 16.29 3.08 15.05
CA TYR A 150 14.97 3.69 14.95
C TYR A 150 14.13 3.30 16.15
N VAL A 151 13.35 4.26 16.66
CA VAL A 151 12.41 4.05 17.76
C VAL A 151 11.00 4.19 17.19
N TYR A 152 10.20 3.15 17.35
CA TYR A 152 8.81 3.11 16.95
C TYR A 152 7.92 2.98 18.19
N TYR A 153 6.75 3.58 18.13
CA TYR A 153 5.68 3.31 19.07
C TYR A 153 4.64 2.41 18.37
N GLU A 154 4.10 1.47 19.11
CA GLU A 154 3.07 0.56 18.63
C GLU A 154 1.79 0.79 19.43
N LEU A 155 0.67 0.87 18.73
CA LEU A 155 -0.66 1.03 19.33
C LEU A 155 -1.49 -0.20 18.96
N ASP A 156 -1.81 -1.00 19.96
CA ASP A 156 -2.74 -2.12 19.81
C ASP A 156 -4.19 -1.66 20.04
N ASN A 157 -5.14 -2.33 19.39
CA ASN A 157 -6.57 -2.05 19.44
C ASN A 157 -6.96 -0.60 19.05
N PHE A 158 -6.16 0.05 18.20
CA PHE A 158 -6.43 1.38 17.66
C PHE A 158 -6.78 1.33 16.15
N TYR A 159 -8.07 1.31 15.83
CA TYR A 159 -8.58 1.10 14.47
C TYR A 159 -8.54 2.35 13.59
N GLN A 160 -7.36 2.72 13.11
CA GLN A 160 -7.18 3.84 12.16
C GLN A 160 -7.82 3.62 10.79
N ASN A 161 -8.15 2.38 10.46
CA ASN A 161 -8.74 2.00 9.18
C ASN A 161 -10.26 2.21 9.11
N HIS A 162 -10.90 2.62 10.21
CA HIS A 162 -12.34 2.83 10.21
C HIS A 162 -12.75 3.96 9.23
N ARG A 163 -13.71 3.70 8.33
CA ARG A 163 -14.10 4.62 7.24
C ARG A 163 -14.35 6.06 7.70
N ARG A 164 -15.05 6.25 8.83
CA ARG A 164 -15.34 7.59 9.38
C ARG A 164 -14.08 8.27 9.93
N TYR A 165 -13.16 7.50 10.50
CA TYR A 165 -11.90 8.00 11.02
C TYR A 165 -10.99 8.47 9.87
N ILE A 166 -10.82 7.65 8.83
CA ILE A 166 -10.03 8.01 7.63
C ILE A 166 -10.57 9.27 6.95
N LYS A 167 -11.90 9.38 6.83
CA LYS A 167 -12.54 10.52 6.17
C LYS A 167 -12.52 11.81 6.99
N SER A 168 -12.33 11.73 8.30
CA SER A 168 -12.36 12.87 9.21
C SER A 168 -11.02 13.61 9.19
N ARG A 169 -10.72 14.25 8.04
CA ARG A 169 -9.59 15.17 7.81
C ARG A 169 -9.85 15.98 6.55
N SER A 170 -9.21 17.15 6.42
CA SER A 170 -9.24 17.95 5.20
C SER A 170 -7.83 18.15 4.63
N ASP A 171 -7.55 17.48 3.51
CA ASP A 171 -6.24 17.58 2.84
C ASP A 171 -6.00 19.01 2.30
N LYS A 172 -7.07 19.72 1.90
CA LYS A 172 -6.99 21.13 1.48
C LYS A 172 -6.60 22.03 2.65
N GLN A 173 -7.20 21.83 3.83
CA GLN A 173 -6.86 22.59 5.03
C GLN A 173 -5.42 22.31 5.49
N LEU A 174 -5.00 21.05 5.43
CA LEU A 174 -3.63 20.65 5.78
C LEU A 174 -2.56 21.28 4.86
N ARG A 175 -2.92 21.66 3.64
CA ARG A 175 -2.04 22.30 2.66
C ARG A 175 -2.13 23.83 2.64
N HIS A 176 -3.33 24.39 2.80
CA HIS A 176 -3.62 25.81 2.60
C HIS A 176 -4.17 26.53 3.84
N GLY A 177 -4.36 25.81 4.95
CA GLY A 177 -4.80 26.37 6.23
C GLY A 177 -6.25 26.84 6.22
N LEU A 178 -6.50 27.97 6.90
CA LEU A 178 -7.84 28.54 7.13
C LEU A 178 -8.57 28.98 5.86
N GLN A 179 -7.89 29.08 4.72
CA GLN A 179 -8.52 29.41 3.44
C GLN A 179 -9.56 28.37 3.01
N TYR A 180 -9.50 27.15 3.57
CA TYR A 180 -10.42 26.06 3.27
C TYR A 180 -11.00 25.51 4.56
N THR A 181 -12.31 25.65 4.72
CA THR A 181 -13.08 24.96 5.76
C THR A 181 -13.95 23.91 5.06
N ASP A 182 -13.75 22.64 5.40
CA ASP A 182 -14.42 21.51 4.77
C ASP A 182 -15.23 20.73 5.82
N SER A 183 -16.45 20.33 5.46
CA SER A 183 -17.34 19.55 6.33
C SER A 183 -16.90 18.09 6.49
N SER A 184 -15.93 17.64 5.69
CA SER A 184 -15.31 16.31 5.79
C SER A 184 -14.69 16.04 7.17
N CYS A 185 -14.33 17.09 7.91
CA CYS A 185 -13.72 17.01 9.25
C CYS A 185 -14.67 16.68 10.41
N SER A 186 -15.96 16.44 10.15
CA SER A 186 -16.91 16.04 11.19
C SER A 186 -16.40 14.83 12.00
N PRO A 187 -16.56 14.80 13.34
CA PRO A 187 -17.24 15.81 14.17
C PRO A 187 -16.34 16.96 14.64
N ILE A 188 -15.02 16.90 14.43
CA ILE A 188 -14.05 17.88 14.93
C ILE A 188 -13.75 18.92 13.85
N GLU A 189 -14.76 19.67 13.42
CA GLU A 189 -14.60 20.75 12.44
C GLU A 189 -14.42 22.11 13.12
N ARG A 190 -15.21 22.35 14.18
CA ARG A 190 -15.32 23.64 14.87
C ARG A 190 -15.34 23.44 16.37
N SER A 191 -14.79 24.41 17.08
CA SER A 191 -14.87 24.53 18.53
C SER A 191 -15.30 25.95 18.88
N ASN A 192 -16.35 26.11 19.70
CA ASN A 192 -16.91 27.41 20.08
C ASN A 192 -17.25 28.32 18.88
N GLY A 193 -17.78 27.74 17.79
CA GLY A 193 -18.15 28.48 16.56
C GLY A 193 -17.00 28.77 15.59
N LEU A 194 -15.75 28.65 16.04
CA LEU A 194 -14.55 28.90 15.23
C LEU A 194 -14.01 27.61 14.60
N PRO A 195 -13.45 27.65 13.38
CA PRO A 195 -12.84 26.48 12.73
C PRO A 195 -11.64 25.97 13.54
N VAL A 196 -11.42 24.66 13.52
CA VAL A 196 -10.25 24.00 14.11
C VAL A 196 -9.22 23.72 13.01
N VAL A 197 -7.94 23.99 13.26
CA VAL A 197 -6.84 23.66 12.35
C VAL A 197 -5.73 22.96 13.14
N PRO A 198 -5.25 21.78 12.71
CA PRO A 198 -5.88 20.88 11.75
C PRO A 198 -7.19 20.27 12.30
N CYS A 199 -8.21 20.17 11.45
CA CYS A 199 -9.50 19.57 11.79
C CYS A 199 -9.53 18.04 11.62
N GLY A 200 -10.49 17.40 12.29
CA GLY A 200 -10.80 15.99 12.13
C GLY A 200 -10.19 15.05 13.19
N LEU A 201 -10.72 13.82 13.24
CA LEU A 201 -10.39 12.82 14.27
C LEU A 201 -8.92 12.36 14.23
N ILE A 202 -8.31 12.34 13.04
CA ILE A 202 -6.90 11.91 12.88
C ILE A 202 -5.98 12.88 13.59
N ALA A 203 -6.17 14.18 13.38
CA ALA A 203 -5.41 15.20 14.08
C ALA A 203 -5.76 15.21 15.59
N TRP A 204 -7.03 15.04 15.93
CA TRP A 204 -7.48 15.09 17.32
C TRP A 204 -6.92 13.98 18.21
N SER A 205 -6.72 12.78 17.65
CA SER A 205 -6.19 11.60 18.36
C SER A 205 -4.68 11.44 18.23
N LEU A 206 -3.97 12.57 18.13
CA LEU A 206 -2.52 12.62 18.05
C LEU A 206 -1.85 11.92 19.25
N PHE A 207 -0.83 11.12 19.02
CA PHE A 207 -0.06 10.48 20.08
C PHE A 207 0.73 11.53 20.86
N ASN A 208 0.77 11.40 22.19
CA ASN A 208 1.28 12.45 23.08
C ASN A 208 2.32 11.98 24.08
N ASP A 209 2.73 10.70 24.07
CA ASP A 209 3.81 10.27 24.95
C ASP A 209 5.16 10.80 24.45
N THR A 210 6.07 10.98 25.40
CA THR A 210 7.42 11.49 25.17
C THR A 210 8.40 10.49 25.76
N TYR A 211 9.38 10.09 24.96
CA TYR A 211 10.41 9.15 25.34
C TYR A 211 11.77 9.83 25.45
N ASP A 212 12.47 9.52 26.53
CA ASP A 212 13.87 9.87 26.77
C ASP A 212 14.63 8.61 27.18
N PHE A 213 15.79 8.38 26.59
CA PHE A 213 16.58 7.18 26.84
C PHE A 213 17.88 7.52 27.56
N THR A 214 18.27 6.66 28.50
CA THR A 214 19.53 6.76 29.23
C THR A 214 20.21 5.40 29.26
N ARG A 215 21.53 5.39 29.10
CA ARG A 215 22.37 4.18 29.21
C ARG A 215 23.39 4.41 30.32
N GLY A 216 23.11 3.89 31.51
CA GLY A 216 23.90 4.20 32.70
C GLY A 216 23.77 5.68 33.05
N SER A 217 24.88 6.41 33.06
CA SER A 217 24.89 7.87 33.25
C SER A 217 24.83 8.67 31.95
N MET A 218 24.91 8.02 30.77
CA MET A 218 24.89 8.70 29.48
C MET A 218 23.46 8.89 28.97
N GLY A 219 23.07 10.13 28.69
CA GLY A 219 21.83 10.43 27.96
C GLY A 219 21.95 10.07 26.49
N LEU A 220 20.94 9.37 25.94
CA LEU A 220 20.83 9.09 24.52
C LEU A 220 19.78 10.04 23.93
N MET A 221 20.24 11.02 23.14
CA MET A 221 19.34 11.97 22.48
C MET A 221 18.60 11.30 21.33
N VAL A 222 17.28 11.42 21.31
CA VAL A 222 16.43 10.97 20.20
C VAL A 222 16.21 12.12 19.25
N ASP A 223 16.66 11.98 18.00
CA ASP A 223 16.32 12.94 16.97
C ASP A 223 14.87 12.72 16.51
N ARG A 224 14.06 13.77 16.61
CA ARG A 224 12.64 13.78 16.18
C ARG A 224 12.46 14.52 14.86
N LYS A 225 13.54 15.03 14.25
CA LYS A 225 13.49 15.76 12.99
C LYS A 225 13.59 14.79 11.82
N ASN A 226 13.00 15.16 10.68
CA ASN A 226 13.10 14.45 9.41
C ASN A 226 12.67 12.96 9.41
N ILE A 227 11.85 12.53 10.37
CA ILE A 227 11.35 11.14 10.42
C ILE A 227 10.24 10.85 9.39
N SER A 228 9.59 11.89 8.86
CA SER A 228 8.58 11.76 7.79
C SER A 228 9.18 11.58 6.40
N TRP A 229 8.35 11.21 5.43
CA TRP A 229 8.75 11.25 4.02
C TRP A 229 8.97 12.68 3.56
N ARG A 230 9.97 12.88 2.69
CA ARG A 230 10.27 14.19 2.10
C ARG A 230 9.08 14.75 1.32
N SER A 231 8.35 13.91 0.59
CA SER A 231 7.13 14.26 -0.12
C SER A 231 6.05 14.82 0.80
N ASP A 232 5.87 14.22 1.98
CA ASP A 232 4.90 14.68 2.97
C ASP A 232 5.24 16.10 3.47
N ARG A 233 6.53 16.38 3.73
CA ARG A 233 7.00 17.70 4.16
C ARG A 233 6.90 18.80 3.11
N GLU A 234 7.16 18.46 1.86
CA GLU A 234 7.33 19.44 0.80
C GLU A 234 6.05 19.68 -0.02
N HIS A 235 5.20 18.66 -0.15
CA HIS A 235 4.07 18.69 -1.09
C HIS A 235 2.70 18.45 -0.45
N LYS A 236 2.63 17.66 0.62
CA LYS A 236 1.36 17.24 1.25
C LYS A 236 0.88 18.23 2.30
N TYR A 237 1.77 18.72 3.16
CA TYR A 237 1.45 19.66 4.23
C TYR A 237 2.00 21.05 3.92
N GLY A 238 1.23 22.09 4.24
CA GLY A 238 1.64 23.48 4.03
C GLY A 238 2.72 23.93 5.04
N LYS A 239 3.70 24.69 4.56
CA LYS A 239 4.75 25.28 5.42
C LYS A 239 4.23 26.48 6.24
N ASP A 240 3.22 27.17 5.73
CA ASP A 240 2.64 28.37 6.32
C ASP A 240 1.28 28.09 6.98
N VAL A 241 1.02 26.84 7.36
CA VAL A 241 -0.21 26.42 8.04
C VAL A 241 0.09 26.17 9.50
N TYR A 242 -0.52 26.97 10.37
CA TYR A 242 -0.33 26.90 11.82
C TYR A 242 -1.59 26.38 12.53
N PRO A 243 -1.43 25.67 13.65
CA PRO A 243 -2.57 25.24 14.45
C PRO A 243 -3.41 26.42 14.92
N PHE A 244 -4.73 26.30 14.84
CA PHE A 244 -5.67 27.32 15.26
C PHE A 244 -6.86 26.68 15.96
N ASN A 245 -7.23 27.21 17.15
CA ASN A 245 -8.37 26.75 17.95
C ASN A 245 -8.37 25.22 18.23
N PHE A 246 -7.19 24.60 18.25
CA PHE A 246 -7.03 23.17 18.41
C PHE A 246 -7.10 22.76 19.89
N GLN A 247 -8.03 21.87 20.24
CA GLN A 247 -8.30 21.43 21.61
C GLN A 247 -8.53 22.56 22.64
N ASN A 248 -9.15 23.67 22.21
CA ASN A 248 -9.49 24.82 23.07
C ASN A 248 -10.89 24.71 23.73
N GLY A 249 -11.52 23.53 23.68
CA GLY A 249 -12.86 23.28 24.20
C GLY A 249 -12.86 22.40 25.46
N SER A 250 -14.04 21.92 25.84
CA SER A 250 -14.21 20.96 26.95
C SER A 250 -13.72 19.55 26.60
N LEU A 251 -13.77 19.19 25.31
CA LEU A 251 -13.22 17.94 24.82
C LEU A 251 -11.71 18.09 24.64
N ILE A 252 -10.96 17.20 25.27
CA ILE A 252 -9.51 17.06 25.12
C ILE A 252 -9.27 15.74 24.39
N GLY A 253 -8.45 15.82 23.34
CA GLY A 253 -8.04 14.68 22.54
C GLY A 253 -6.70 14.11 23.01
N GLY A 254 -5.89 13.70 22.05
CA GLY A 254 -4.51 13.31 22.28
C GLY A 254 -3.59 14.53 22.42
N GLY A 255 -2.46 14.53 21.72
CA GLY A 255 -1.42 15.54 21.81
C GLY A 255 -1.89 16.94 21.44
N LYS A 256 -1.37 17.94 22.17
CA LYS A 256 -1.56 19.36 21.84
C LYS A 256 -0.54 19.78 20.79
N LEU A 257 -0.96 20.71 19.93
CA LEU A 257 -0.10 21.31 18.92
C LEU A 257 0.31 22.71 19.37
N ASP A 258 1.56 23.05 19.13
CA ASP A 258 2.12 24.36 19.41
C ASP A 258 1.68 25.36 18.31
N PRO A 259 1.02 26.49 18.66
CA PRO A 259 0.57 27.47 17.68
C PRO A 259 1.71 28.13 16.89
N ASP A 260 2.94 28.15 17.43
CA ASP A 260 4.09 28.80 16.79
C ASP A 260 4.82 27.88 15.79
N ILE A 261 4.46 26.59 15.76
CA ILE A 261 5.10 25.59 14.89
C ILE A 261 4.15 25.19 13.76
N PRO A 262 4.59 25.27 12.49
CA PRO A 262 3.77 24.83 11.36
C PRO A 262 3.33 23.38 11.47
N VAL A 263 2.09 23.10 11.03
CA VAL A 263 1.48 21.78 11.00
C VAL A 263 2.36 20.78 10.22
N SER A 264 2.98 21.19 9.12
CA SER A 264 3.93 20.35 8.37
C SER A 264 5.12 19.87 9.21
N THR A 265 5.65 20.74 10.07
CA THR A 265 6.76 20.41 10.98
C THR A 265 6.27 19.56 12.13
N SER A 266 5.12 19.90 12.73
CA SER A 266 4.53 19.16 13.85
C SER A 266 4.15 17.74 13.44
N ILE A 267 3.41 17.56 12.34
CA ILE A 267 3.06 16.22 11.82
C ILE A 267 4.31 15.40 11.48
N SER A 268 5.34 16.05 10.94
CA SER A 268 6.60 15.38 10.63
C SER A 268 7.36 14.89 11.86
N ARG A 269 7.09 15.44 13.04
CA ARG A 269 7.70 15.00 14.31
C ARG A 269 6.90 13.90 15.01
N LEU A 270 5.65 13.68 14.60
CA LEU A 270 4.67 12.84 15.31
C LEU A 270 4.19 11.62 14.50
N LEU A 271 4.42 11.61 13.18
CA LEU A 271 4.19 10.50 12.24
C LEU A 271 2.91 9.67 12.45
N LEU A 272 1.79 10.31 12.81
CA LEU A 272 0.50 9.63 13.00
C LEU A 272 -0.44 9.77 11.79
N VAL A 273 -0.10 10.66 10.86
CA VAL A 273 -0.96 10.97 9.70
C VAL A 273 -0.65 10.07 8.50
N ALA A 274 0.41 9.28 8.57
CA ALA A 274 0.62 8.16 7.67
C ALA A 274 -0.15 6.98 8.26
N HIS A 275 -1.37 6.75 7.76
CA HIS A 275 -2.17 5.57 8.10
C HIS A 275 -1.27 4.34 8.14
N ALA A 276 -1.41 3.56 9.21
CA ALA A 276 -0.76 2.28 9.47
C ALA A 276 -0.10 1.74 8.21
N ILE A 277 1.24 1.77 8.20
CA ILE A 277 2.07 1.24 7.12
C ILE A 277 1.48 -0.11 6.76
N VAL A 278 0.78 -0.13 5.63
CA VAL A 278 0.30 -1.38 5.07
C VAL A 278 1.58 -2.05 4.62
N TYR A 279 2.09 -2.97 5.45
CA TYR A 279 3.10 -3.93 5.05
C TYR A 279 2.46 -4.85 4.00
N ILE A 280 2.24 -4.33 2.79
CA ILE A 280 2.11 -5.14 1.60
C ILE A 280 3.54 -5.55 1.25
N PHE A 281 4.00 -6.62 1.90
CA PHE A 281 4.85 -7.57 1.19
C PHE A 281 3.89 -8.38 0.31
N THR A 282 3.77 -7.98 -0.95
CA THR A 282 3.31 -8.87 -2.03
C THR A 282 4.51 -9.22 -2.88
#